data_AF-A0A934GJV2-F1
#
_entry.id   AF-A0A934GJV2-F1
#
_cell.length_a   1.000
_cell.length_b   1.000
_cell.length_c   1.000
_cell.angle_alpha   90.00
_cell.angle_beta   90.00
_cell.angle_gamma   90.00
#
_symmetry.space_group_name_H-M   'P 1'
#
loop_
_entity.id
_entity.type
_entity.pdbx_description
1 polymer ?
#
loop_
_entity_poly.entity_id
_entity_poly.type
_entity_poly.pdbx_seq_one_letter_code
_entity_poly.pdbx_strand_id
1 'polypeptide(L)'
;MAKMSQEVQKAVAEIKPGLIATSSKTGKPNVSAKGSLRVLDDEHLMFANIMSPGTLTNLQENPQIAVICLDPATRAGCRIFGRSEILNAGPLFDQMSQEYATKRMTVKQVVKIAVEEAYTFKI
;
A
#
# COMPACT_ATOMS: atom_id res chain seq x y z
N MET A 1 -1.01 15.13 -6.39
CA MET A 1 0.00 14.25 -5.77
C MET A 1 0.78 15.08 -4.78
N ALA A 2 1.22 14.49 -3.68
CA ALA A 2 1.99 15.14 -2.62
C ALA A 2 3.26 14.34 -2.33
N LYS A 3 4.37 15.04 -2.12
CA LYS A 3 5.63 14.43 -1.72
C LYS A 3 5.58 13.98 -0.26
N MET A 4 5.93 12.73 0.00
CA MET A 4 6.08 12.19 1.34
C MET A 4 7.35 12.74 2.00
N SER A 5 7.25 13.14 3.26
CA SER A 5 8.43 13.50 4.05
C SER A 5 9.34 12.28 4.27
N GLN A 6 10.61 12.52 4.61
CA GLN A 6 11.55 11.43 4.90
C GLN A 6 11.09 10.57 6.08
N GLU A 7 10.43 11.18 7.08
CA GLU A 7 9.88 10.48 8.24
C GLU A 7 8.74 9.54 7.86
N VAL A 8 7.86 9.96 6.94
CA VAL A 8 6.80 9.08 6.40
C VAL A 8 7.42 7.91 5.64
N GLN A 9 8.38 8.17 4.75
CA GLN A 9 9.04 7.13 3.96
C GLN A 9 9.75 6.11 4.87
N LYS A 10 10.45 6.60 5.90
CA LYS A 10 11.09 5.77 6.92
C LYS A 10 10.07 4.93 7.70
N ALA A 11 8.98 5.53 8.17
CA ALA A 11 7.92 4.81 8.86
C ALA A 11 7.31 3.69 8.00
N VAL A 12 7.06 3.95 6.71
CA VAL A 12 6.59 2.93 5.76
C VAL A 12 7.61 1.80 5.58
N ALA A 13 8.90 2.12 5.54
CA ALA A 13 9.96 1.13 5.37
C ALA A 13 10.12 0.21 6.60
N GLU A 14 10.07 0.77 7.80
CA GLU A 14 10.38 0.08 9.06
C GLU A 14 9.17 -0.61 9.69
N ILE A 15 7.98 -0.01 9.59
CA ILE A 15 6.79 -0.49 10.28
C ILE A 15 5.98 -1.40 9.35
N LYS A 16 6.00 -2.70 9.64
CA LYS A 16 5.26 -3.73 8.90
C LYS A 16 4.29 -4.51 9.80
N PRO A 17 3.15 -4.98 9.26
CA PRO A 17 2.62 -4.67 7.93
C PRO A 17 2.00 -3.28 7.89
N GLY A 18 1.91 -2.69 6.69
CA GLY A 18 1.00 -1.57 6.49
C GLY A 18 -0.44 -2.08 6.44
N LEU A 19 -1.36 -1.44 7.15
CA LEU A 19 -2.78 -1.77 7.10
C LEU A 19 -3.47 -0.86 6.09
N ILE A 20 -4.11 -1.47 5.10
CA ILE A 20 -4.74 -0.76 3.99
C ILE A 20 -6.25 -0.83 4.13
N ALA A 21 -6.88 0.34 4.20
CA ALA A 21 -8.31 0.52 4.14
C ALA A 21 -8.75 0.89 2.71
N THR A 22 -9.83 0.25 2.27
CA THR A 22 -10.48 0.46 0.97
C THR A 22 -11.99 0.40 1.17
N SER A 23 -12.76 0.84 0.19
CA SER A 23 -14.22 0.67 0.22
C SER A 23 -14.75 0.33 -1.17
N SER A 24 -15.86 -0.40 -1.20
CA SER A 24 -16.67 -0.56 -2.42
C SER A 24 -17.22 0.80 -2.90
N LYS A 25 -17.77 0.86 -4.10
CA LYS A 25 -18.44 2.05 -4.64
C LYS A 25 -19.66 2.49 -3.81
N THR A 26 -20.25 1.58 -3.04
CA THR A 26 -21.38 1.87 -2.12
C THR A 26 -20.93 2.14 -0.69
N GLY A 27 -19.62 2.29 -0.44
CA GLY A 27 -19.07 2.63 0.86
C GLY A 27 -18.86 1.46 1.83
N LYS A 28 -19.13 0.20 1.45
CA LYS A 28 -18.81 -0.97 2.29
C LYS A 28 -17.28 -1.04 2.53
N PRO A 29 -16.80 -0.98 3.78
CA PRO A 29 -15.37 -0.92 4.07
C PRO A 29 -14.72 -2.30 3.99
N ASN A 30 -13.40 -2.29 3.79
CA ASN A 30 -12.53 -3.47 3.89
C ASN A 30 -11.14 -3.05 4.37
N VAL A 31 -10.49 -3.88 5.17
CA VAL A 31 -9.12 -3.66 5.65
C VAL A 31 -8.27 -4.90 5.38
N SER A 32 -7.04 -4.71 4.93
CA SER A 32 -6.12 -5.82 4.69
C SER A 32 -4.67 -5.44 5.02
N ALA A 33 -3.98 -6.33 5.73
CA ALA A 33 -2.57 -6.18 6.06
C ALA A 33 -1.67 -6.48 4.85
N LYS A 34 -0.73 -5.59 4.54
CA LYS A 34 0.27 -5.74 3.47
C LYS A 34 1.68 -5.70 4.04
N GLY A 35 2.28 -6.88 4.19
CA GLY A 35 3.74 -6.98 4.42
C GLY A 35 4.57 -6.52 3.23
N SER A 36 3.97 -6.49 2.03
CA SER A 36 4.60 -6.09 0.77
C SER A 36 4.59 -4.57 0.51
N LEU A 37 3.91 -3.77 1.35
CA LEU A 37 3.87 -2.32 1.21
C LEU A 37 5.28 -1.74 1.22
N ARG A 38 5.62 -0.87 0.29
CA ARG A 38 6.92 -0.17 0.27
C ARG A 38 6.81 1.18 -0.45
N VAL A 39 7.80 2.04 -0.20
CA VAL A 39 8.01 3.28 -0.95
C VAL A 39 8.54 2.92 -2.34
N LEU A 40 7.94 3.49 -3.38
CA LEU A 40 8.40 3.36 -4.77
C LEU A 40 9.25 4.58 -5.16
N ASP A 41 8.77 5.77 -4.85
CA ASP A 41 9.45 7.06 -5.02
C ASP A 41 8.87 8.07 -4.00
N ASP A 42 9.19 9.36 -4.14
CA ASP A 42 8.75 10.41 -3.19
C ASP A 42 7.25 10.69 -3.22
N GLU A 43 6.53 10.29 -4.27
CA GLU A 43 5.08 10.53 -4.45
C GLU A 43 4.26 9.24 -4.55
N HIS A 44 4.91 8.08 -4.55
CA HIS A 44 4.25 6.79 -4.75
C HIS A 44 4.66 5.72 -3.74
N LEU A 45 3.64 4.98 -3.28
CA LEU A 45 3.81 3.70 -2.61
C LEU A 45 3.41 2.56 -3.55
N MET A 46 3.74 1.33 -3.17
CA MET A 46 3.24 0.15 -3.86
C MET A 46 3.08 -1.05 -2.93
N PHE A 47 2.24 -2.01 -3.30
CA PHE A 47 2.22 -3.34 -2.69
C PHE A 47 1.95 -4.43 -3.73
N ALA A 48 2.55 -5.61 -3.52
CA ALA A 48 2.26 -6.80 -4.31
C ALA A 48 0.95 -7.46 -3.84
N ASN A 49 0.02 -7.72 -4.75
CA ASN A 49 -1.17 -8.51 -4.50
C ASN A 49 -0.88 -10.00 -4.73
N ILE A 50 -0.98 -10.79 -3.66
CA ILE A 50 -0.82 -12.25 -3.70
C ILE A 50 -2.17 -12.91 -3.42
N MET A 51 -2.82 -12.48 -2.33
CA MET A 51 -4.11 -13.00 -1.89
C MET A 51 -4.94 -11.89 -1.23
N SER A 52 -5.54 -11.01 -2.03
CA SER A 52 -6.36 -9.91 -1.49
C SER A 52 -7.60 -9.59 -2.34
N PRO A 53 -8.50 -10.58 -2.54
CA PRO A 53 -9.64 -10.43 -3.44
C PRO A 53 -10.53 -9.23 -3.07
N GLY A 54 -10.91 -9.08 -1.79
CA GLY A 54 -11.77 -7.96 -1.36
C GLY A 54 -11.13 -6.58 -1.52
N THR A 55 -9.81 -6.45 -1.29
CA THR A 55 -9.10 -5.19 -1.55
C THR A 55 -9.13 -4.86 -3.05
N LEU A 56 -8.83 -5.83 -3.91
CA LEU A 56 -8.78 -5.60 -5.36
C LEU A 56 -10.17 -5.33 -5.95
N THR A 57 -11.21 -6.05 -5.52
CA THR A 57 -12.59 -5.79 -5.93
C THR A 57 -12.99 -4.34 -5.61
N ASN A 58 -12.67 -3.87 -4.40
CA ASN A 58 -12.91 -2.48 -4.03
C ASN A 58 -12.13 -1.50 -4.92
N LEU A 59 -10.81 -1.71 -5.09
CA LEU A 59 -9.95 -0.80 -5.86
C LEU A 59 -10.31 -0.73 -7.36
N GLN A 60 -10.92 -1.78 -7.92
CA GLN A 60 -11.39 -1.79 -9.30
C GLN A 60 -12.57 -0.81 -9.52
N GLU A 61 -13.42 -0.60 -8.53
CA GLU A 61 -14.59 0.29 -8.64
C GLU A 61 -14.45 1.61 -7.88
N ASN A 62 -13.54 1.67 -6.89
CA ASN A 62 -13.21 2.87 -6.13
C ASN A 62 -11.70 2.90 -5.83
N PRO A 63 -10.91 3.75 -6.50
CA PRO A 63 -9.46 3.77 -6.33
C PRO A 63 -9.02 4.45 -5.03
N GLN A 64 -9.92 4.98 -4.20
CA GLN A 64 -9.55 5.62 -2.93
C GLN A 64 -8.98 4.59 -1.95
N ILE A 65 -7.85 4.94 -1.36
CA ILE A 65 -7.10 4.07 -0.46
C ILE A 65 -6.52 4.89 0.70
N ALA A 66 -6.58 4.31 1.90
CA ALA A 66 -5.90 4.82 3.07
C ALA A 66 -4.97 3.76 3.64
N VAL A 67 -3.81 4.19 4.14
CA VAL A 67 -2.79 3.33 4.72
C VAL A 67 -2.44 3.85 6.10
N ILE A 68 -2.34 2.94 7.08
CA ILE A 68 -1.73 3.23 8.38
C ILE A 68 -0.61 2.23 8.65
N CYS A 69 0.56 2.76 9.01
CA CYS A 69 1.63 1.99 9.62
C CYS A 69 1.75 2.46 11.07
N LEU A 70 1.47 1.57 12.02
CA LEU A 70 1.50 1.86 13.47
C LEU A 70 2.49 0.93 14.15
N ASP A 71 3.49 1.50 14.80
CA ASP A 71 4.37 0.77 15.71
C ASP A 71 3.75 0.76 17.11
N PRO A 72 3.33 -0.41 17.62
CA PRO A 72 2.70 -0.51 18.94
C PRO A 72 3.68 -0.22 20.10
N ALA A 73 4.99 -0.41 19.92
CA ALA A 73 5.97 -0.21 20.97
C ALA A 73 6.22 1.28 21.22
N THR A 74 6.39 2.05 20.14
CA THR A 74 6.64 3.50 20.23
C THR A 74 5.35 4.33 20.24
N ARG A 75 4.21 3.70 19.92
CA ARG A 75 2.92 4.36 19.70
C ARG A 75 3.02 5.48 18.66
N ALA A 76 3.87 5.29 17.66
CA ALA A 76 4.11 6.24 16.59
C ALA A 76 3.91 5.57 15.24
N GLY A 77 3.74 6.37 14.19
CA GLY A 77 3.48 5.83 12.87
C GLY A 77 3.25 6.89 11.82
N CYS A 78 2.67 6.47 10.70
CA CYS A 78 2.24 7.36 9.64
C CYS A 78 0.86 6.98 9.09
N ARG A 79 0.17 7.97 8.54
CA ARG A 79 -1.03 7.80 7.73
C ARG A 79 -0.77 8.35 6.34
N ILE A 80 -1.26 7.63 5.34
CA ILE A 80 -1.18 8.03 3.94
C ILE A 80 -2.57 7.87 3.33
N PHE A 81 -3.00 8.86 2.54
CA PHE A 81 -4.20 8.82 1.73
C PHE A 81 -3.82 9.01 0.26
N GLY A 82 -4.54 8.35 -0.63
CA GLY A 82 -4.26 8.48 -2.04
C GLY A 82 -5.19 7.70 -2.95
N ARG A 83 -4.73 7.49 -4.18
CA ARG A 83 -5.45 6.76 -5.23
C ARG A 83 -4.61 5.62 -5.78
N SER A 84 -5.25 4.49 -6.00
CA SER A 84 -4.60 3.29 -6.53
C SER A 84 -4.63 3.20 -8.05
N GLU A 85 -3.59 2.61 -8.61
CA GLU A 85 -3.52 2.07 -9.96
C GLU A 85 -3.17 0.58 -9.87
N ILE A 86 -3.94 -0.28 -10.55
CA ILE A 86 -3.73 -1.73 -10.56
C ILE A 86 -2.92 -2.09 -11.82
N LEU A 87 -1.72 -2.61 -11.61
CA LEU A 87 -0.79 -3.03 -12.64
C LEU A 87 -0.83 -4.55 -12.80
N ASN A 88 -1.18 -5.02 -14.00
CA ASN A 88 -1.20 -6.44 -14.35
C ASN A 88 0.03 -6.88 -15.16
N ALA A 89 0.85 -5.92 -15.61
CA ALA A 89 2.05 -6.15 -16.42
C ALA A 89 2.99 -4.94 -16.32
N GLY A 90 4.20 -5.08 -16.87
CA GLY A 90 5.20 -4.02 -16.99
C GLY A 90 6.32 -4.13 -15.96
N PRO A 91 7.35 -3.27 -16.04
CA PRO A 91 8.61 -3.47 -15.32
C PRO A 91 8.46 -3.64 -13.80
N LEU A 92 7.59 -2.86 -13.17
CA LEU A 92 7.33 -2.96 -11.74
C LEU A 92 6.64 -4.29 -11.37
N PHE A 93 5.70 -4.75 -12.20
CA PHE A 93 5.05 -6.05 -12.00
C PHE A 93 6.04 -7.20 -12.18
N ASP A 94 6.89 -7.13 -13.22
CA ASP A 94 7.88 -8.16 -13.52
C ASP A 94 8.91 -8.27 -12.40
N GLN A 95 9.42 -7.14 -11.92
CA GLN A 95 10.35 -7.06 -10.79
C GLN A 95 9.76 -7.71 -9.54
N MET A 96 8.51 -7.40 -9.19
CA MET A 96 7.86 -7.99 -8.02
C MET A 96 7.59 -9.48 -8.20
N SER A 97 7.16 -9.89 -9.39
CA SER A 97 6.92 -11.30 -9.69
C SER A 97 8.19 -12.12 -9.52
N GLN A 98 9.34 -11.62 -10.00
CA GLN A 98 10.65 -12.25 -9.81
C GLN A 98 11.04 -12.30 -8.32
N GLU A 99 10.89 -11.19 -7.58
CA GLU A 99 11.24 -11.14 -6.16
C GLU A 99 10.44 -12.17 -5.35
N TYR A 100 9.12 -12.23 -5.53
CA TYR A 100 8.25 -13.13 -4.76
C TYR A 100 8.28 -14.59 -5.23
N ALA A 101 8.67 -14.85 -6.48
CA ALA A 101 8.92 -16.20 -6.95
C ALA A 101 10.02 -16.91 -6.12
N THR A 102 11.05 -16.17 -5.68
CA THR A 102 12.09 -16.73 -4.77
C THR A 102 11.53 -17.22 -3.44
N LYS A 103 10.35 -16.70 -3.04
CA LYS A 103 9.62 -17.05 -1.81
C LYS A 103 8.50 -18.07 -2.07
N ARG A 104 8.42 -18.65 -3.28
CA ARG A 104 7.33 -19.55 -3.74
C ARG A 104 5.94 -18.90 -3.68
N MET A 105 5.87 -17.59 -3.92
CA MET A 105 4.61 -16.83 -3.94
C MET A 105 4.37 -16.27 -5.35
N THR A 106 3.12 -16.29 -5.80
CA THR A 106 2.73 -15.72 -7.10
C THR A 106 2.13 -14.34 -6.92
N VAL A 107 2.75 -13.32 -7.51
CA VAL A 107 2.17 -11.97 -7.60
C VAL A 107 1.11 -12.00 -8.69
N LYS A 108 -0.13 -11.65 -8.32
CA LYS A 108 -1.27 -11.57 -9.25
C LYS A 108 -1.40 -10.20 -9.89
N GLN A 109 -1.13 -9.15 -9.12
CA GLN A 109 -1.06 -7.76 -9.56
C GLN A 109 -0.10 -6.99 -8.67
N VAL A 110 0.35 -5.83 -9.13
CA VAL A 110 0.94 -4.79 -8.26
C VAL A 110 -0.04 -3.64 -8.15
N VAL A 111 -0.23 -3.12 -6.94
CA VAL A 111 -0.99 -1.90 -6.74
C VAL A 111 -0.02 -0.78 -6.47
N LYS A 112 0.01 0.22 -7.37
CA LYS A 112 0.72 1.48 -7.17
C LYS A 112 -0.25 2.48 -6.52
N ILE A 113 0.23 3.29 -5.60
CA ILE A 113 -0.57 4.27 -4.87
C ILE A 113 0.05 5.63 -5.11
N ALA A 114 -0.67 6.53 -5.78
CA ALA A 114 -0.31 7.94 -5.85
C ALA A 114 -0.74 8.64 -4.56
N VAL A 115 0.23 9.23 -3.86
CA VAL A 115 0.00 9.88 -2.56
C VAL A 115 -0.67 11.23 -2.76
N GLU A 116 -1.75 11.47 -2.03
CA GLU A 116 -2.47 12.75 -1.98
C GLU A 116 -2.21 13.50 -0.67
N GLU A 117 -2.07 12.76 0.43
CA GLU A 117 -1.76 13.30 1.75
C GLU A 117 -0.96 12.27 2.56
N ALA A 118 0.03 12.72 3.31
CA ALA A 118 0.75 11.85 4.24
C ALA A 118 1.30 12.63 5.44
N TYR A 119 1.24 12.02 6.62
CA TYR A 119 1.77 12.60 7.85
C TYR A 119 2.17 11.53 8.85
N THR A 120 3.09 11.87 9.75
CA THR A 120 3.44 11.05 10.91
C THR A 120 2.57 11.42 12.11
N PHE A 121 2.47 10.51 13.08
CA PHE A 121 1.76 10.73 14.33
C PHE A 121 2.46 10.03 15.49
N LYS A 122 2.12 10.45 16.72
CA LYS A 122 2.49 9.79 17.98
C LYS A 122 1.33 9.93 18.98
N ILE A 123 0.97 8.84 19.67
CA ILE A 123 -0.16 8.76 20.63
C ILE A 123 0.30 8.35 22.03
#